data_AF-A0A0D3HDV4-F1
#
_entry.id   AF-A0A0D3HDV4-F1
#
_cell.length_a   1.000
_cell.length_b   1.000
_cell.length_c   1.000
_cell.angle_alpha   90.00
_cell.angle_beta   90.00
_cell.angle_gamma   90.00
#
_symmetry.space_group_name_H-M   'P 1'
#
loop_
_entity.id
_entity.type
_entity.pdbx_description
1 polymer ?
#
loop_
_entity_poly.entity_id
_entity_poly.type
_entity_poly.pdbx_seq_one_letter_code
_entity_poly.pdbx_strand_id
1 'polypeptide(L)'
;MAFFLCLDDTASKGVEAKAIFSLLDMEGNSVSSHSFTTRVVNFSEERSWGYSEFMKRGSLEKSEYLKDDCFKIRIDVSVIADFHAEETPLIVVPPSEMHRQFGDLLLSKQGVDVEFQVGKKKFDAH
;
A
#
# COMPACT_ATOMS: atom_id res chain seq x y z
N MET A 1 4.54 -21.20 23.02
CA MET A 1 3.35 -20.56 22.41
C MET A 1 3.66 -20.37 20.95
N ALA A 2 2.65 -20.57 20.11
CA ALA A 2 2.79 -20.52 18.67
C ALA A 2 1.84 -19.48 18.08
N PHE A 3 2.32 -18.74 17.08
CA PHE A 3 1.52 -17.78 16.33
C PHE A 3 1.77 -17.98 14.85
N PHE A 4 0.69 -18.02 14.07
CA PHE A 4 0.72 -18.21 12.62
C PHE A 4 -0.21 -17.21 11.96
N LEU A 5 0.24 -16.67 10.83
CA LEU A 5 -0.62 -15.97 9.88
C LEU A 5 -1.19 -17.02 8.93
N CYS A 6 -2.48 -16.94 8.63
CA CYS A 6 -3.19 -17.87 7.75
C CYS A 6 -3.97 -17.09 6.70
N LEU A 7 -3.91 -17.55 5.46
CA LEU A 7 -4.76 -17.03 4.39
C LEU A 7 -6.11 -17.76 4.46
N ASP A 8 -7.17 -17.01 4.74
CA ASP A 8 -8.51 -17.55 4.99
C ASP A 8 -9.25 -17.97 3.70
N ASP A 9 -8.91 -17.33 2.57
CA ASP A 9 -9.58 -17.54 1.28
C ASP A 9 -8.65 -18.14 0.21
N THR A 10 -9.25 -18.79 -0.79
CA THR A 10 -8.57 -19.19 -2.02
C THR A 10 -8.28 -17.97 -2.88
N ALA A 11 -7.04 -17.47 -2.83
CA ALA A 11 -6.61 -16.42 -3.72
C ALA A 11 -6.45 -16.96 -5.16
N SER A 12 -7.04 -16.26 -6.14
CA SER A 12 -6.87 -16.57 -7.57
C SER A 12 -5.49 -16.19 -8.12
N LYS A 13 -4.72 -15.39 -7.37
CA LYS A 13 -3.34 -15.00 -7.64
C LYS A 13 -2.44 -15.40 -6.47
N GLY A 14 -1.13 -15.55 -6.72
CA GLY A 14 -0.14 -15.76 -5.66
C GLY A 14 -0.17 -14.60 -4.66
N VAL A 15 -0.29 -14.92 -3.37
CA VAL A 15 -0.24 -13.93 -2.29
C VAL A 15 1.10 -14.05 -1.60
N GLU A 16 2.06 -13.25 -2.04
CA GLU A 16 3.35 -13.16 -1.37
C GLU A 16 3.28 -12.12 -0.26
N ALA A 17 3.65 -12.52 0.96
CA ALA A 17 3.66 -11.61 2.08
C ALA A 17 4.82 -11.88 3.04
N LYS A 18 5.22 -10.83 3.74
CA LYS A 18 6.16 -10.84 4.84
C LYS A 18 5.45 -10.33 6.08
N ALA A 19 5.67 -10.97 7.23
CA ALA A 19 5.05 -10.58 8.49
C ALA A 19 6.11 -10.32 9.57
N ILE A 20 5.83 -9.37 10.45
CA ILE A 20 6.59 -9.12 11.68
C ILE A 20 5.66 -9.40 12.85
N PHE A 21 6.04 -10.33 13.71
CA PHE A 21 5.34 -10.66 14.94
C PHE A 21 6.09 -10.04 16.12
N SER A 22 5.46 -9.14 16.85
CA SER A 22 6.07 -8.45 18.00
C SER A 22 5.21 -8.60 19.24
N LEU A 23 5.83 -9.03 20.35
CA LEU A 23 5.26 -8.85 21.68
C LEU A 23 5.32 -7.35 22.02
N LEU A 24 4.23 -6.83 22.58
CA LEU A 24 4.19 -5.44 23.04
C LEU A 24 4.30 -5.36 24.56
N ASP A 25 4.98 -4.33 25.03
CA ASP A 25 4.94 -3.91 26.43
C ASP A 25 3.60 -3.24 26.79
N MET A 26 3.50 -2.76 28.02
CA MET A 26 2.27 -2.17 28.55
C MET A 26 1.95 -0.83 27.88
N GLU A 27 2.98 -0.11 27.46
CA GLU A 27 2.97 1.15 26.75
C GLU A 27 2.68 0.99 25.25
N GLY A 28 2.74 -0.26 24.73
CA GLY A 28 2.46 -0.60 23.34
C GLY A 28 3.70 -0.62 22.43
N ASN A 29 4.91 -0.55 22.97
CA ASN A 29 6.15 -0.65 22.20
C ASN A 29 6.55 -2.12 22.00
N SER A 30 7.25 -2.39 20.89
CA SER A 30 7.73 -3.74 20.59
C SER A 30 8.89 -4.14 21.50
N VAL A 31 8.76 -5.32 22.10
CA VAL A 31 9.82 -5.99 22.86
C VAL A 31 10.80 -6.63 21.87
N SER A 32 12.01 -6.06 21.76
CA SER A 32 12.99 -6.47 20.75
C SER A 32 13.37 -7.96 20.80
N SER A 33 13.46 -8.53 22.01
CA SER A 33 13.79 -9.95 22.21
C SER A 33 12.69 -10.91 21.77
N HIS A 34 11.47 -10.42 21.55
CA HIS A 34 10.30 -11.17 21.13
C HIS A 34 9.64 -10.50 19.91
N SER A 35 10.49 -10.05 18.98
CA SER A 35 10.08 -9.49 17.70
C SER A 35 10.77 -10.24 16.57
N PHE A 36 9.99 -10.95 15.75
CA PHE A 36 10.51 -11.84 14.73
C PHE A 36 9.90 -11.54 13.37
N THR A 37 10.75 -11.55 12.36
CA THR A 37 10.36 -11.23 10.98
C THR A 37 10.44 -12.49 10.12
N THR A 38 9.35 -12.82 9.44
CA THR A 38 9.31 -13.97 8.54
C THR A 38 10.14 -13.70 7.28
N ARG A 39 10.49 -14.77 6.58
CA ARG A 39 10.81 -14.68 5.14
C ARG A 39 9.56 -14.23 4.36
N VAL A 40 9.75 -13.87 3.10
CA VAL A 40 8.62 -13.78 2.15
C VAL A 40 8.06 -15.18 1.96
N VAL A 41 6.74 -15.29 2.06
CA VAL A 41 6.01 -16.55 1.93
C VAL A 41 4.92 -16.36 0.89
N ASN A 42 4.81 -17.29 -0.05
CA ASN A 42 3.66 -17.41 -0.92
C ASN A 42 2.55 -18.16 -0.19
N PHE A 43 1.61 -17.41 0.40
CA PHE A 43 0.50 -17.94 1.18
C PHE A 43 -0.55 -18.68 0.35
N SER A 44 -0.51 -18.56 -0.98
CA SER A 44 -1.34 -19.37 -1.87
C SER A 44 -0.84 -20.82 -1.96
N GLU A 45 0.45 -21.06 -1.70
CA GLU A 45 1.07 -22.40 -1.63
C GLU A 45 1.20 -22.87 -0.17
N GLU A 46 1.81 -22.05 0.68
CA GLU A 46 1.97 -22.28 2.12
C GLU A 46 0.83 -21.55 2.86
N ARG A 47 -0.35 -22.17 2.98
CA ARG A 47 -1.57 -21.56 3.57
C ARG A 47 -1.36 -20.83 4.91
N SER A 48 -0.38 -21.26 5.70
CA SER A 48 -0.04 -20.61 6.96
C SER A 48 1.46 -20.61 7.23
N TRP A 49 1.96 -19.51 7.81
CA TRP A 49 3.35 -19.40 8.22
C TRP A 49 3.50 -18.55 9.48
N GLY A 50 4.49 -18.87 10.32
CA GLY A 50 4.70 -18.21 11.60
C GLY A 50 5.75 -18.93 12.45
N TYR A 51 5.61 -18.83 13.76
CA TYR A 51 6.58 -19.35 14.73
C TYR A 51 5.90 -20.33 15.68
N SER A 52 6.30 -21.60 15.63
CA SER A 52 5.87 -22.65 16.56
C SER A 52 6.33 -22.39 18.00
N GLU A 53 7.47 -21.72 18.16
CA GLU A 53 8.09 -21.40 19.45
C GLU A 53 8.35 -19.89 19.59
N PHE A 54 7.31 -19.06 19.42
CA PHE A 54 7.44 -17.61 19.57
C PHE A 54 7.90 -17.19 20.97
N MET A 55 7.32 -17.79 22.01
CA MET A 55 7.69 -17.57 23.41
C MET A 55 7.28 -18.75 24.28
N LYS A 56 8.08 -19.10 25.29
CA LYS A 56 7.69 -20.13 26.29
C LYS A 56 6.61 -19.57 27.21
N ARG A 57 5.57 -20.36 27.49
CA ARG A 57 4.47 -19.94 28.38
C ARG A 57 4.99 -19.49 29.76
N GLY A 58 5.82 -20.31 30.40
CA GLY A 58 6.38 -19.97 31.71
C GLY A 58 7.34 -18.76 31.71
N SER A 59 7.83 -18.33 30.54
CA SER A 59 8.58 -17.07 30.42
C SER A 59 7.62 -15.88 30.36
N LEU A 60 6.49 -16.01 29.64
CA LEU A 60 5.46 -14.97 29.59
C LEU A 60 4.81 -14.75 30.96
N GLU A 61 4.42 -15.83 31.64
CA GLU A 61 3.80 -15.81 32.98
C GLU A 61 4.67 -15.16 34.06
N LYS A 62 5.99 -15.15 33.86
CA LYS A 62 6.96 -14.51 34.78
C LYS A 62 7.40 -13.12 34.32
N SER A 63 6.97 -12.68 33.14
CA SER A 63 7.37 -11.40 32.56
C SER A 63 6.41 -10.28 32.97
N GLU A 64 6.86 -9.05 32.82
CA GLU A 64 6.04 -7.84 32.99
C GLU A 64 5.02 -7.63 31.85
N TYR A 65 5.12 -8.40 30.76
CA TYR A 65 4.27 -8.27 29.57
C TYR A 65 2.90 -8.94 29.72
N LEU A 66 2.68 -9.69 30.82
CA LEU A 66 1.41 -10.28 31.18
C LEU A 66 0.81 -9.49 32.36
N LYS A 67 -0.31 -8.80 32.13
CA LYS A 67 -1.03 -8.05 33.16
C LYS A 67 -2.52 -8.34 33.07
N ASP A 68 -3.15 -8.57 34.21
CA ASP A 68 -4.58 -8.89 34.29
C ASP A 68 -4.96 -10.06 33.36
N ASP A 69 -4.08 -11.07 33.30
CA ASP A 69 -4.18 -12.24 32.41
C ASP A 69 -4.22 -11.91 30.91
N CYS A 70 -3.73 -10.72 30.54
CA CYS A 70 -3.69 -10.22 29.18
C CYS A 70 -2.27 -9.87 28.74
N PHE A 71 -1.97 -10.13 27.48
CA PHE A 71 -0.74 -9.71 26.79
C PHE A 71 -1.11 -9.28 25.37
N LYS A 72 -0.22 -8.53 24.70
CA LYS A 72 -0.49 -7.99 23.37
C LYS A 72 0.54 -8.48 22.36
N ILE A 73 0.05 -8.95 21.21
CA ILE A 73 0.87 -9.26 20.04
C ILE A 73 0.45 -8.32 18.91
N ARG A 74 1.43 -7.71 18.25
CA ARG A 74 1.25 -6.98 17.01
C ARG A 74 1.76 -7.82 15.85
N ILE A 75 1.01 -7.83 14.76
CA ILE A 75 1.41 -8.47 13.51
C ILE A 75 1.33 -7.43 12.41
N ASP A 76 2.50 -7.00 11.91
CA ASP A 76 2.57 -6.11 10.75
C ASP A 76 2.77 -6.95 9.49
N VAL A 77 1.83 -6.89 8.55
CA VAL A 77 1.84 -7.67 7.31
C VAL A 77 2.12 -6.76 6.12
N SER A 78 3.16 -7.09 5.36
CA SER A 78 3.50 -6.44 4.09
C SER A 78 3.22 -7.40 2.95
N VAL A 79 2.17 -7.11 2.17
CA VAL A 79 1.84 -7.85 0.95
C VAL A 79 2.69 -7.32 -0.18
N ILE A 80 3.37 -8.22 -0.88
CA ILE A 80 4.20 -7.89 -2.03
C ILE A 80 3.31 -8.07 -3.26
N ALA A 81 2.95 -6.95 -3.88
CA ALA A 81 2.35 -6.97 -5.20
C ALA A 81 3.48 -6.76 -6.22
N ASP A 82 3.45 -7.53 -7.30
CA ASP A 82 4.24 -7.20 -8.48
C ASP A 82 3.78 -5.83 -8.99
N PHE A 83 4.57 -4.80 -8.67
CA PHE A 83 4.45 -3.53 -9.34
C PHE A 83 4.93 -3.77 -10.76
N HIS A 84 3.99 -3.99 -11.67
CA HIS A 84 4.20 -3.61 -13.05
C HIS A 84 4.39 -2.09 -13.03
N ALA A 85 5.62 -1.64 -12.79
CA ALA A 85 6.01 -0.31 -13.22
C ALA A 85 5.62 -0.25 -14.70
N GLU A 86 4.72 0.68 -15.06
CA GLU A 86 4.44 0.93 -16.46
C GLU A 86 5.79 1.05 -17.15
N GLU A 87 6.06 0.15 -18.10
CA GLU A 87 7.33 0.10 -18.79
C GLU A 87 7.63 1.51 -19.28
N THR A 88 8.71 2.10 -18.79
CA THR A 88 9.12 3.43 -19.23
C THR A 88 9.25 3.34 -20.76
N PRO A 89 8.42 4.06 -21.54
CA PRO A 89 8.40 3.88 -22.97
C PRO A 89 9.80 4.14 -23.52
N LEU A 90 10.32 3.20 -24.32
CA LEU A 90 11.65 3.29 -24.96
C LEU A 90 11.79 4.54 -25.84
N ILE A 91 10.68 5.19 -26.17
CA ILE A 91 10.58 6.41 -26.95
C ILE A 91 10.09 7.53 -26.02
N VAL A 92 10.90 8.58 -25.90
CA VAL A 92 10.48 9.83 -25.26
C VAL A 92 9.50 10.53 -26.20
N VAL A 93 8.21 10.48 -25.88
CA VAL A 93 7.17 11.25 -26.58
C VAL A 93 7.22 12.68 -26.05
N PRO A 94 7.43 13.71 -26.90
CA PRO A 94 7.38 15.09 -26.44
C PRO A 94 5.97 15.42 -25.93
N PRO A 95 5.85 16.30 -24.90
CA PRO A 95 4.56 16.78 -24.43
C PRO A 95 3.71 17.35 -25.57
N SER A 96 2.39 17.20 -25.48
CA SER A 96 1.48 17.72 -26.49
C SER A 96 1.44 19.25 -26.46
N GLU A 97 1.69 19.88 -27.61
CA GLU A 97 1.57 21.34 -27.81
C GLU A 97 0.12 21.78 -28.08
N MET A 98 -0.85 20.87 -27.96
CA MET A 98 -2.28 21.13 -28.23
C MET A 98 -2.81 22.34 -27.44
N HIS A 99 -2.36 22.52 -26.20
CA HIS A 99 -2.73 23.65 -25.36
C HIS A 99 -2.35 25.01 -25.97
N ARG A 100 -1.18 25.12 -26.62
CA ARG A 100 -0.75 26.34 -27.32
C ARG A 100 -1.50 26.53 -28.62
N GLN A 101 -1.66 25.45 -29.38
CA GLN A 101 -2.35 25.49 -30.67
C GLN A 101 -3.80 25.97 -30.52
N PHE A 102 -4.53 25.51 -29.49
CA PHE A 102 -5.87 26.02 -29.20
C PHE A 102 -5.86 27.47 -28.68
N GLY A 103 -4.84 27.86 -27.91
CA GLY A 103 -4.65 29.26 -27.52
C GLY A 103 -4.47 30.19 -28.72
N ASP A 104 -3.62 29.80 -29.67
CA ASP A 104 -3.36 30.56 -30.89
C ASP A 104 -4.60 30.63 -31.79
N LEU A 105 -5.39 29.55 -31.86
CA LEU A 105 -6.67 29.55 -32.57
C LEU A 105 -7.65 30.58 -31.97
N LEU A 106 -7.79 30.59 -30.64
CA LEU A 106 -8.63 31.56 -29.93
C LEU A 106 -8.15 33.00 -30.15
N LEU A 107 -6.83 33.24 -30.13
CA LEU A 107 -6.24 34.57 -30.33
C LEU A 107 -6.36 35.07 -31.77
N SER A 108 -6.19 34.18 -32.75
CA SER A 108 -6.27 34.51 -34.18
C SER A 108 -7.70 34.76 -34.67
N LYS A 109 -8.71 34.32 -33.91
CA LYS A 109 -10.14 34.39 -34.26
C LYS A 109 -10.46 33.66 -35.57
N GLN A 110 -9.63 32.70 -35.95
CA GLN A 110 -9.81 31.95 -37.18
C GLN A 110 -10.82 30.81 -36.96
N GLY A 111 -11.98 30.91 -37.62
CA GLY A 111 -13.01 29.86 -37.58
C GLY A 111 -14.12 30.08 -36.56
N VAL A 112 -14.20 31.28 -35.98
CA VAL A 112 -15.22 31.65 -34.98
C VAL A 112 -16.62 31.38 -35.51
N ASP A 113 -17.40 30.61 -34.75
CA ASP A 113 -18.79 30.28 -35.05
C ASP A 113 -19.78 30.70 -33.95
N VAL A 114 -19.27 31.04 -32.75
CA VAL A 114 -20.05 31.48 -31.60
C VAL A 114 -19.43 32.72 -30.97
N GLU A 115 -20.27 33.62 -30.45
CA GLU A 115 -19.87 34.80 -29.69
C GLU A 115 -20.57 34.82 -28.33
N PHE A 116 -19.79 34.95 -27.26
CA PHE A 116 -20.30 35.11 -25.90
C PHE A 116 -20.33 36.58 -25.49
N GLN A 117 -21.50 37.07 -25.03
CA GLN A 117 -21.61 38.38 -24.40
C GLN A 117 -21.51 38.25 -22.88
N VAL A 118 -20.43 38.79 -22.30
CA VAL A 118 -20.22 38.86 -20.85
C VAL A 118 -20.30 40.31 -20.41
N GLY A 119 -21.43 40.68 -19.81
CA GLY A 119 -21.75 42.06 -19.49
C GLY A 119 -21.85 42.93 -20.75
N LYS A 120 -20.93 43.89 -20.90
CA LYS A 120 -20.86 44.79 -22.06
C LYS A 120 -19.79 44.41 -23.09
N LYS A 121 -19.08 43.29 -22.88
CA LYS A 121 -17.98 42.84 -23.77
C LYS A 121 -18.35 41.54 -24.47
N LYS A 122 -17.95 41.43 -25.72
CA LYS A 122 -18.12 40.25 -26.58
C LYS A 122 -16.80 39.48 -26.68
N PHE A 123 -16.90 38.15 -26.73
CA PHE A 123 -15.79 37.21 -26.79
C PHE A 123 -16.07 36.17 -27.86
N ASP A 124 -15.19 36.10 -28.85
CA ASP A 124 -15.27 35.13 -29.94
C ASP A 124 -14.86 33.74 -29.44
N ALA A 125 -15.55 32.70 -29.91
CA ALA A 125 -15.33 31.31 -29.55
C ALA A 125 -15.57 30.36 -30.74
N HIS A 126 -15.23 29.10 -30.50
CA HIS A 126 -15.39 27.96 -31.40
C HIS A 126 -15.97 26.80 -30.58
#